data_AF-A0A450TIK6-F1
#
_entry.id   AF-A0A450TIK6-F1
#
_cell.length_a   1.000
_cell.length_b   1.000
_cell.length_c   1.000
_cell.angle_alpha   90.00
_cell.angle_beta   90.00
_cell.angle_gamma   90.00
#
_symmetry.space_group_name_H-M   'P 1'
#
loop_
_entity.id
_entity.type
_entity.pdbx_description
1 polymer ?
#
loop_
_entity_poly.entity_id
_entity_poly.type
_entity_poly.pdbx_seq_one_letter_code
_entity_poly.pdbx_strand_id
1 'polypeptide(L)'
;MDFEILGDVNTIYNRINHQNPVDLTPAISRIAHAFLPPVVFQLEEYGIPRMISRKIHSAGVIDLENRENDIHDTIGIFQQIGYEGLLKGVRDLDGFDKYILQYFYEGILPATRS
;
A
#
# COMPACT_ATOMS: atom_id res chain seq x y z
N MET A 1 -5.84 -6.97 3.22
CA MET A 1 -6.34 -8.08 4.04
C MET A 1 -6.18 -7.60 5.45
N ASP A 2 -7.28 -7.29 6.10
CA ASP A 2 -7.27 -6.54 7.34
C ASP A 2 -6.90 -7.49 8.49
N PHE A 3 -5.75 -7.24 9.11
CA PHE A 3 -5.21 -8.10 10.18
C PHE A 3 -6.10 -8.12 11.42
N GLU A 4 -7.01 -7.16 11.56
CA GLU A 4 -8.07 -7.16 12.56
C GLU A 4 -8.92 -8.43 12.49
N ILE A 5 -9.27 -8.90 11.29
CA ILE A 5 -10.08 -10.12 11.13
C ILE A 5 -9.33 -11.35 11.64
N LEU A 6 -8.02 -11.41 11.44
CA LEU A 6 -7.20 -12.53 11.94
C LEU A 6 -7.05 -12.48 13.46
N GLY A 7 -6.97 -11.28 14.03
CA GLY A 7 -6.99 -11.08 15.49
C GLY A 7 -8.32 -11.50 16.12
N ASP A 8 -9.44 -11.18 15.48
CA ASP A 8 -10.77 -11.60 15.91
C ASP A 8 -10.93 -13.12 15.85
N VAL A 9 -10.44 -13.76 14.78
CA VAL A 9 -10.44 -15.22 14.63
C VAL A 9 -9.62 -15.89 15.74
N ASN A 10 -8.44 -15.35 16.09
CA ASN A 10 -7.63 -15.84 17.20
C ASN A 10 -8.38 -15.75 18.54
N THR A 11 -9.08 -14.65 18.76
CA THR A 11 -9.88 -14.41 19.97
C THR A 11 -11.05 -15.39 20.08
N ILE A 12 -11.78 -15.62 18.98
CA ILE A 12 -12.90 -16.56 18.93
C ILE A 12 -12.42 -18.00 19.12
N TYR A 13 -11.35 -18.41 18.42
CA TYR A 13 -10.81 -19.76 18.50
C TYR A 13 -10.42 -20.13 19.93
N ASN A 14 -9.67 -19.24 20.62
CA ASN A 14 -9.23 -19.47 21.99
C ASN A 14 -10.39 -19.44 23.01
N ARG A 15 -11.48 -18.76 22.67
CA ARG A 15 -12.72 -18.79 23.45
C ARG A 15 -13.54 -20.05 23.25
N ILE A 16 -13.39 -20.76 22.12
CA ILE A 16 -14.08 -22.03 21.87
C ILE A 16 -13.24 -23.20 22.41
N ASN A 17 -11.92 -23.16 22.22
CA ASN A 17 -11.00 -24.23 22.59
C ASN A 17 -10.23 -23.93 23.88
N HIS A 18 -10.96 -23.79 24.99
CA HIS A 18 -10.41 -23.45 26.30
C HIS A 18 -9.31 -24.40 26.82
N GLN A 19 -9.28 -25.65 26.36
CA GLN A 19 -8.35 -26.67 26.86
C GLN A 19 -7.00 -26.69 26.15
N ASN A 20 -6.89 -26.06 24.98
CA ASN A 20 -5.64 -26.02 24.22
C ASN A 20 -5.56 -24.71 23.42
N PRO A 21 -5.33 -23.57 24.10
CA PRO A 21 -5.24 -22.28 23.42
C PRO A 21 -4.04 -22.25 22.48
N VAL A 22 -4.28 -21.79 21.26
CA VAL A 22 -3.23 -21.58 20.25
C VAL A 22 -3.03 -20.08 20.11
N ASP A 23 -1.82 -19.62 20.36
CA ASP A 23 -1.47 -18.23 20.12
C ASP A 23 -1.09 -18.03 18.66
N LEU A 24 -2.02 -17.50 17.86
CA LEU A 24 -1.77 -17.14 16.47
C LEU A 24 -1.11 -15.76 16.33
N THR A 25 -0.98 -14.97 17.41
CA THR A 25 -0.40 -13.61 17.39
C THR A 25 0.97 -13.57 16.73
N PRO A 26 1.92 -14.48 17.01
CA PRO A 26 3.23 -14.49 16.36
C PRO A 26 3.14 -14.79 14.86
N ALA A 27 2.18 -15.62 14.44
CA ALA A 27 1.96 -15.91 13.02
C ALA A 27 1.31 -14.70 12.32
N ILE A 28 0.29 -14.10 12.93
CA ILE A 28 -0.38 -12.90 12.43
C ILE A 28 0.61 -11.73 12.32
N SER A 29 1.47 -11.53 13.31
CA SER A 29 2.52 -10.50 13.28
C SER A 29 3.53 -10.75 12.16
N ARG A 30 4.05 -11.98 12.01
CA ARG A 30 4.97 -12.32 10.91
C ARG A 30 4.32 -12.12 9.53
N ILE A 31 3.05 -12.49 9.42
CA ILE A 31 2.26 -12.33 8.21
C ILE A 31 2.02 -10.83 7.93
N ALA A 32 1.62 -10.03 8.93
CA ALA A 32 1.46 -8.59 8.81
C ALA A 32 2.75 -7.88 8.42
N HIS A 33 3.90 -8.31 8.96
CA HIS A 33 5.22 -7.83 8.56
C HIS A 33 5.66 -8.30 7.17
N ALA A 34 5.06 -9.36 6.63
CA ALA A 34 5.25 -9.84 5.26
C ALA A 34 4.27 -9.19 4.27
N PHE A 35 3.24 -8.51 4.75
CA PHE A 35 2.31 -7.75 3.93
C PHE A 35 2.75 -6.30 3.81
N LEU A 36 2.32 -5.65 2.71
CA LEU A 36 3.01 -4.47 2.17
C LEU A 36 3.39 -3.40 3.22
N PRO A 37 4.57 -2.78 3.04
CA PRO A 37 5.15 -1.74 3.87
C PRO A 37 4.20 -0.61 4.28
N PRO A 38 4.51 0.08 5.41
CA PRO A 38 3.72 1.21 5.91
C PRO A 38 3.41 2.27 4.85
N VAL A 39 4.36 2.53 3.94
CA VAL A 39 4.22 3.50 2.85
C VAL A 39 3.00 3.19 1.96
N VAL A 40 2.68 1.92 1.72
CA VAL A 40 1.53 1.56 0.89
C VAL A 40 0.21 1.86 1.57
N PHE A 41 0.13 1.67 2.88
CA PHE A 41 -1.04 2.07 3.66
C PHE A 41 -1.18 3.59 3.68
N GLN A 42 -0.07 4.31 3.82
CA GLN A 42 -0.07 5.77 3.76
C GLN A 42 -0.51 6.25 2.38
N LEU A 43 0.00 5.70 1.28
CA LEU A 43 -0.45 6.05 -0.08
C LEU A 43 -1.96 5.84 -0.27
N GLU A 44 -2.55 4.85 0.40
CA GLU A 44 -3.99 4.60 0.40
C GLU A 44 -4.78 5.70 1.11
N GLU A 45 -4.29 6.20 2.24
CA GLU A 45 -4.85 7.38 2.91
C GLU A 45 -4.73 8.66 2.04
N TYR A 46 -3.72 8.72 1.17
CA TYR A 46 -3.50 9.82 0.23
C TYR A 46 -4.25 9.65 -1.11
N GLY A 47 -5.05 8.59 -1.25
CA GLY A 47 -5.96 8.41 -2.37
C GLY A 47 -5.49 7.46 -3.47
N ILE A 48 -4.35 6.75 -3.30
CA ILE A 48 -3.98 5.63 -4.19
C ILE A 48 -4.43 4.31 -3.55
N PRO A 49 -5.47 3.64 -4.06
CA PRO A 49 -5.86 2.33 -3.60
C PRO A 49 -4.68 1.37 -3.61
N ARG A 50 -4.59 0.53 -2.57
CA ARG A 50 -3.49 -0.43 -2.40
C ARG A 50 -3.22 -1.31 -3.63
N MET A 51 -4.25 -1.59 -4.43
CA MET A 51 -4.11 -2.36 -5.67
C MET A 51 -3.21 -1.66 -6.70
N ILE A 52 -3.33 -0.34 -6.84
CA ILE A 52 -2.53 0.44 -7.79
C ILE A 52 -1.08 0.54 -7.29
N SER A 53 -0.88 0.80 -6.00
CA SER A 53 0.45 0.78 -5.37
C SER A 53 1.19 -0.54 -5.65
N ARG A 54 0.50 -1.68 -5.53
CA ARG A 54 1.08 -2.98 -5.89
C ARG A 54 1.45 -3.08 -7.36
N LYS A 55 0.61 -2.60 -8.28
CA LYS A 55 0.92 -2.62 -9.72
C LYS A 55 2.20 -1.82 -10.03
N ILE A 56 2.35 -0.65 -9.40
CA ILE A 56 3.53 0.21 -9.56
C ILE A 56 4.80 -0.48 -9.02
N HIS A 57 4.71 -1.08 -7.84
CA HIS A 57 5.82 -1.83 -7.24
C HIS A 57 6.21 -3.05 -8.06
N SER A 58 5.23 -3.87 -8.48
CA SER A 58 5.47 -5.06 -9.31
C SER A 58 6.07 -4.72 -10.67
N ALA A 59 5.83 -3.52 -11.19
CA ALA A 59 6.44 -3.03 -12.43
C ALA A 59 7.90 -2.56 -12.23
N GLY A 60 8.40 -2.52 -10.99
CA GLY A 60 9.75 -2.07 -10.66
C GLY A 60 9.98 -0.57 -10.84
N VAL A 61 8.90 0.22 -10.95
CA VAL A 61 8.98 1.67 -11.18
C VAL A 61 9.30 2.41 -9.89
N ILE A 62 8.71 1.97 -8.77
CA ILE A 62 8.97 2.51 -7.44
C ILE A 62 9.13 1.34 -6.47
N ASP A 63 10.23 1.31 -5.74
CA ASP A 63 10.39 0.37 -4.64
C ASP A 63 9.61 0.85 -3.42
N LEU A 64 8.34 0.47 -3.38
CA LEU A 64 7.47 0.69 -2.23
C LEU A 64 7.81 -0.24 -1.05
N GLU A 65 8.63 -1.28 -1.27
CA GLU A 65 9.09 -2.24 -0.25
C GLU A 65 10.26 -1.77 0.61
N ASN A 66 10.92 -0.70 0.17
CA ASN A 66 11.97 -0.06 0.94
C ASN A 66 11.44 0.56 2.23
N ARG A 67 11.85 0.02 3.38
CA ARG A 67 11.49 0.50 4.72
C ARG A 67 12.25 1.75 5.17
N GLU A 68 13.26 2.16 4.40
CA GLU A 68 14.04 3.37 4.69
C GLU A 68 13.36 4.63 4.12
N ASN A 69 12.51 4.48 3.11
CA ASN A 69 11.80 5.61 2.51
C ASN A 69 10.55 5.93 3.32
N ASP A 70 10.36 7.21 3.63
CA ASP A 70 9.11 7.69 4.18
C ASP A 70 8.10 8.07 3.07
N ILE A 71 6.91 8.50 3.48
CA ILE A 71 5.86 8.92 2.55
C ILE A 71 6.26 10.16 1.73
N HIS A 72 7.05 11.07 2.31
CA HIS A 72 7.49 12.28 1.63
C HIS A 72 8.53 11.97 0.55
N ASP A 73 9.48 11.09 0.84
CA ASP A 73 10.45 10.57 -0.13
C ASP A 73 9.72 9.90 -1.29
N THR A 74 8.72 9.07 -0.96
CA THR A 74 7.92 8.36 -1.95
C THR A 74 7.14 9.32 -2.84
N ILE A 75 6.48 10.34 -2.27
CA ILE A 75 5.80 11.39 -3.04
C ILE A 75 6.80 12.16 -3.92
N GLY A 76 8.01 12.43 -3.43
CA GLY A 76 9.08 13.04 -4.21
C GLY A 76 9.47 12.20 -5.43
N ILE A 77 9.56 10.87 -5.27
CA ILE A 77 9.80 9.94 -6.39
C ILE A 77 8.64 9.99 -7.40
N PHE A 78 7.38 9.99 -6.93
CA PHE A 78 6.22 10.17 -7.80
C PHE A 78 6.31 11.47 -8.60
N GLN A 79 6.63 12.59 -7.95
CA GLN A 79 6.80 13.89 -8.61
C GLN A 79 7.93 13.88 -9.65
N GLN A 80 9.06 13.22 -9.37
CA GLN A 80 10.20 13.14 -10.28
C GLN A 80 9.90 12.30 -11.53
N ILE A 81 9.20 11.18 -11.37
CA ILE A 81 8.80 10.30 -12.49
C ILE A 81 7.72 10.98 -13.33
N GLY A 82 6.76 11.63 -12.66
CA GLY A 82 5.60 12.26 -13.27
C GLY A 82 4.57 11.25 -13.79
N TYR A 83 3.35 11.74 -14.03
CA TYR A 83 2.23 10.90 -14.48
C TYR A 83 2.56 10.12 -15.76
N GLU A 84 3.05 10.81 -16.80
CA GLU A 84 3.41 10.19 -18.08
C GLU A 84 4.56 9.17 -17.96
N GLY A 85 5.53 9.42 -17.07
CA GLY A 85 6.61 8.48 -16.80
C GLY A 85 6.09 7.20 -16.14
N LEU A 86 5.16 7.35 -15.20
CA LEU A 86 4.53 6.23 -14.50
C LEU A 86 3.69 5.38 -15.47
N LEU A 87 2.90 6.02 -16.35
CA LEU A 87 2.09 5.30 -17.35
C LEU A 87 2.94 4.50 -18.35
N LYS A 88 4.14 4.97 -18.67
CA LYS A 88 5.09 4.23 -19.54
C LYS A 88 5.75 3.06 -18.80
N GLY A 89 5.99 3.23 -17.50
CA GLY A 89 6.64 2.22 -16.66
C GLY A 89 5.71 1.07 -16.26
N VAL A 90 4.41 1.34 -16.04
CA VAL A 90 3.44 0.34 -15.58
C VAL A 90 2.48 -0.02 -16.71
N ARG A 91 2.67 -1.20 -17.30
CA ARG A 91 1.88 -1.66 -18.46
C ARG A 91 0.46 -2.13 -18.12
N ASP A 92 0.20 -2.49 -16.86
CA ASP A 92 -1.05 -3.13 -16.41
C ASP A 92 -2.04 -2.14 -15.76
N LEU A 93 -2.01 -0.88 -16.18
CA LEU A 93 -2.95 0.15 -15.72
C LEU A 93 -4.16 0.24 -16.64
N ASP A 94 -5.34 -0.02 -16.09
CA ASP A 94 -6.62 0.13 -16.80
C ASP A 94 -7.11 1.60 -16.79
N GLY A 95 -8.28 1.86 -17.38
CA GLY A 95 -8.84 3.22 -17.45
C GLY A 95 -9.19 3.81 -16.08
N PHE A 96 -9.59 2.97 -15.13
CA PHE A 96 -9.93 3.40 -13.77
C PHE A 96 -8.66 3.69 -12.96
N ASP A 97 -7.64 2.85 -13.09
CA ASP A 97 -6.34 3.08 -12.47
C ASP A 97 -5.75 4.43 -12.91
N LYS A 98 -5.81 4.71 -14.22
CA LYS A 98 -5.34 5.98 -14.81
C LYS A 98 -6.10 7.18 -14.26
N TYR A 99 -7.42 7.06 -14.16
CA TYR A 99 -8.27 8.10 -13.57
C TYR A 99 -7.83 8.41 -12.14
N ILE A 100 -7.71 7.39 -11.28
CA ILE A 100 -7.26 7.60 -9.90
C ILE A 100 -5.88 8.22 -9.83
N LEU A 101 -4.93 7.72 -10.63
CA LEU A 101 -3.58 8.26 -10.67
C LEU A 101 -3.56 9.71 -11.11
N GLN A 102 -4.39 10.09 -12.10
CA GLN A 102 -4.51 11.48 -12.51
C GLN A 102 -4.95 12.38 -11.34
N TYR A 103 -6.00 11.99 -10.62
CA TYR A 103 -6.46 12.74 -9.43
C TYR A 103 -5.39 12.82 -8.33
N PHE A 104 -4.67 11.72 -8.11
CA PHE A 104 -3.55 11.71 -7.17
C PHE A 104 -2.47 12.72 -7.56
N TYR A 105 -2.05 12.72 -8.84
CA TYR A 105 -1.04 13.66 -9.35
C TYR A 105 -1.51 15.11 -9.27
N GLU A 106 -2.78 15.40 -9.53
CA GLU A 106 -3.35 16.74 -9.31
C GLU A 106 -3.26 17.20 -7.85
N GLY A 107 -3.37 16.28 -6.88
CA GLY A 107 -3.27 16.57 -5.45
C GLY A 107 -1.83 16.74 -4.92
N ILE A 108 -0.85 16.05 -5.52
CA ILE A 108 0.56 16.11 -5.08
C ILE A 108 1.40 17.11 -5.86
N LEU A 109 0.95 17.58 -7.04
CA LEU A 109 1.64 18.62 -7.77
C LEU A 109 1.49 19.95 -7.02
N PRO A 110 2.57 20.72 -6.85
CA PRO A 110 2.47 22.03 -6.23
C PRO A 110 1.53 22.87 -7.09
N ALA A 111 0.45 23.37 -6.49
CA ALA A 111 -0.45 24.31 -7.14
C ALA A 111 0.41 25.42 -7.72
N THR A 112 0.46 25.50 -9.05
CA THR A 112 1.13 26.60 -9.76
C THR A 112 0.48 27.87 -9.25
N ARG A 113 1.15 28.57 -8.32
CA ARG A 113 0.78 29.93 -7.93
C ARG A 113 1.10 30.80 -9.15
N SER A 114 0.14 30.90 -10.06
CA SER A 114 0.08 31.92 -11.11
C SER A 114 -0.18 33.28 -10.49
#